data_AF-A0A1I2UCJ1-F1
#
_entry.id   AF-A0A1I2UCJ1-F1
#
_cell.length_a   1.000
_cell.length_b   1.000
_cell.length_c   1.000
_cell.angle_alpha   90.00
_cell.angle_beta   90.00
_cell.angle_gamma   90.00
#
_symmetry.space_group_name_H-M   'P 1'
#
loop_
_entity.id
_entity.type
_entity.pdbx_description
1 polymer ?
#
loop_
_entity_poly.entity_id
_entity_poly.type
_entity_poly.pdbx_seq_one_letter_code
_entity_poly.pdbx_strand_id
1 'polypeptide(L)'
;MNKFRSMFYGGLALAMFAVTAPASAGEAYSPFGLRCVANATQADSAKIAENLGSRFSKVWGKDWLTTPTPPKAIDPKVMEEVAAISACAAIVDCPNYFNREIGGELTVFTDIGPKVPLRKQFDAAVAALPASAGKAALQSCMKLEAKK
;
A
#
# COMPACT_ATOMS: atom_id res chain seq x y z
N MET A 1 64.04 0.81 -19.35
CA MET A 1 62.83 1.42 -19.95
C MET A 1 62.21 2.37 -18.95
N ASN A 2 61.86 3.57 -19.42
CA ASN A 2 61.71 4.80 -18.63
C ASN A 2 60.54 4.82 -17.64
N LYS A 3 60.81 5.39 -16.47
CA LYS A 3 59.84 5.96 -15.52
C LYS A 3 59.16 7.18 -16.16
N PHE A 4 57.83 7.27 -16.07
CA PHE A 4 57.13 8.55 -16.03
C PHE A 4 55.97 8.47 -15.03
N ARG A 5 56.12 9.21 -13.93
CA ARG A 5 55.04 9.57 -13.00
C ARG A 5 54.31 10.78 -13.61
N SER A 6 52.99 10.69 -13.73
CA SER A 6 52.12 11.87 -13.83
C SER A 6 50.99 11.70 -12.81
N MET A 7 51.16 12.36 -11.66
CA MET A 7 50.03 12.93 -10.91
C MET A 7 49.73 14.27 -11.57
N PHE A 8 48.46 14.59 -11.84
CA PHE A 8 47.86 15.90 -11.53
C PHE A 8 46.35 15.83 -11.83
N TYR A 9 45.56 15.96 -10.76
CA TYR A 9 44.33 16.75 -10.62
C TYR A 9 43.10 16.49 -11.51
N GLY A 10 41.96 16.43 -10.81
CA GLY A 10 40.73 17.07 -11.28
C GLY A 10 39.68 16.13 -11.83
N GLY A 11 38.71 15.77 -10.98
CA GLY A 11 37.55 15.01 -11.43
C GLY A 11 36.64 14.62 -10.29
N LEU A 12 36.19 15.61 -9.52
CA LEU A 12 35.06 15.49 -8.62
C LEU A 12 33.81 15.22 -9.47
N ALA A 13 33.57 13.95 -9.83
CA ALA A 13 32.33 13.55 -10.49
C ALA A 13 31.24 13.51 -9.43
N LEU A 14 30.54 14.65 -9.31
CA LEU A 14 29.33 14.82 -8.54
C LEU A 14 28.37 13.67 -8.80
N ALA A 15 27.91 13.11 -7.70
CA ALA A 15 26.70 12.33 -7.55
C ALA A 15 25.56 12.81 -8.46
N MET A 16 25.12 11.96 -9.38
CA MET A 16 23.73 11.93 -9.80
C MET A 16 23.03 10.83 -9.01
N PHE A 17 22.75 11.12 -7.73
CA PHE A 17 21.58 10.50 -7.11
C PHE A 17 20.40 10.98 -7.93
N ALA A 18 19.77 10.07 -8.68
CA ALA A 18 18.40 10.28 -9.09
C ALA A 18 17.60 10.46 -7.79
N VAL A 19 17.37 11.72 -7.42
CA VAL A 19 16.36 12.08 -6.43
C VAL A 19 15.04 11.74 -7.11
N THR A 20 14.62 10.48 -7.02
CA THR A 20 13.20 10.16 -7.12
C THR A 20 12.56 10.96 -6.00
N ALA A 21 11.78 11.97 -6.40
CA ALA A 21 11.06 12.84 -5.49
C ALA A 21 10.39 11.99 -4.40
N PRO A 22 10.38 12.45 -3.13
CA PRO A 22 9.54 11.80 -2.14
C PRO A 22 8.11 11.91 -2.67
N ALA A 23 7.43 10.78 -2.80
CA ALA A 23 6.01 10.75 -3.12
C ALA A 23 5.25 11.49 -2.00
N SER A 24 5.18 12.80 -2.14
CA SER A 24 4.35 13.68 -1.34
C SER A 24 2.92 13.26 -1.57
N ALA A 25 2.17 13.13 -0.47
CA ALA A 25 0.73 12.89 -0.49
C ALA A 25 0.08 13.78 -1.56
N GLY A 26 -0.31 13.17 -2.69
CA GLY A 26 -0.70 13.90 -3.89
C GLY A 26 -0.33 13.22 -5.21
N GLU A 27 0.75 12.42 -5.24
CA GLU A 27 1.03 11.64 -6.44
C GLU A 27 0.07 10.46 -6.55
N ALA A 28 -0.49 10.29 -7.74
CA ALA A 28 -1.28 9.12 -8.05
C ALA A 28 -0.49 7.86 -7.66
N TYR A 29 -1.14 6.86 -7.04
CA TYR A 29 -0.52 5.54 -6.92
C TYR A 29 -0.47 4.96 -8.34
N SER A 30 0.59 5.33 -9.06
CA SER A 30 0.66 5.39 -10.52
C SER A 30 0.53 4.03 -11.25
N PRO A 31 0.74 2.83 -10.65
CA PRO A 31 0.36 1.60 -11.35
C PRO A 31 -1.15 1.35 -11.38
N PHE A 32 -1.96 2.05 -10.57
CA PHE A 32 -3.41 1.79 -10.43
C PHE A 32 -4.30 2.99 -10.80
N GLY A 33 -3.71 4.12 -11.19
CA GLY A 33 -4.47 5.33 -11.53
C GLY A 33 -5.28 5.90 -10.36
N LEU A 34 -4.83 5.67 -9.12
CA LEU A 34 -5.52 6.09 -7.90
C LEU A 34 -5.05 7.46 -7.45
N ARG A 35 -5.97 8.33 -7.01
CA ARG A 35 -5.64 9.64 -6.42
C ARG A 35 -5.84 9.58 -4.90
N CYS A 36 -4.74 9.67 -4.15
CA CYS A 36 -4.73 9.42 -2.71
C CYS A 36 -4.63 10.74 -1.92
N VAL A 37 -5.75 11.44 -1.78
CA VAL A 37 -5.85 12.73 -1.08
C VAL A 37 -7.03 12.73 -0.12
N ALA A 38 -6.91 13.43 1.01
CA ALA A 38 -7.94 13.42 2.06
C ALA A 38 -9.26 14.10 1.65
N ASN A 39 -9.25 14.93 0.60
CA ASN A 39 -10.43 15.53 -0.02
C ASN A 39 -10.79 14.84 -1.34
N ALA A 40 -10.61 13.52 -1.38
CA ALA A 40 -10.95 12.70 -2.53
C ALA A 40 -12.43 12.81 -2.88
N THR A 41 -12.72 12.76 -4.17
CA THR A 41 -14.09 12.74 -4.68
C THR A 41 -14.70 11.35 -4.52
N GLN A 42 -16.02 11.24 -4.63
CA GLN A 42 -16.68 9.93 -4.67
C GLN A 42 -16.13 9.04 -5.80
N ALA A 43 -15.72 9.62 -6.93
CA ALA A 43 -15.09 8.89 -8.02
C ALA A 43 -13.71 8.33 -7.65
N ASP A 44 -12.94 9.05 -6.81
CA ASP A 44 -11.66 8.56 -6.30
C ASP A 44 -11.89 7.36 -5.35
N SER A 45 -12.88 7.46 -4.45
CA SER A 45 -13.25 6.37 -3.55
C SER A 45 -13.78 5.14 -4.30
N ALA A 46 -14.61 5.34 -5.33
CA ALA A 46 -15.12 4.26 -6.17
C ALA A 46 -13.99 3.51 -6.89
N LYS A 47 -12.97 4.21 -7.40
CA LYS A 47 -11.79 3.58 -8.02
C LYS A 47 -10.99 2.76 -7.02
N ILE A 48 -10.84 3.22 -5.78
CA ILE A 48 -10.16 2.46 -4.72
C ILE A 48 -10.93 1.16 -4.44
N ALA A 49 -12.24 1.26 -4.24
CA ALA A 49 -13.13 0.11 -4.03
C ALA A 49 -13.07 -0.88 -5.19
N GLU A 50 -13.16 -0.41 -6.44
CA GLU A 50 -13.05 -1.24 -7.64
C GLU A 50 -11.70 -1.94 -7.72
N ASN A 51 -10.61 -1.21 -7.44
CA ASN A 51 -9.27 -1.78 -7.46
C ASN A 51 -9.11 -2.87 -6.41
N LEU A 52 -9.60 -2.66 -5.18
CA LEU A 52 -9.59 -3.68 -4.11
C LEU A 52 -10.47 -4.89 -4.50
N GLY A 53 -11.71 -4.62 -4.90
CA GLY A 53 -12.67 -5.65 -5.30
C GLY A 53 -12.16 -6.51 -6.45
N SER A 54 -11.44 -5.94 -7.42
CA SER A 54 -10.80 -6.69 -8.51
C SER A 54 -9.72 -7.66 -8.00
N ARG A 55 -8.93 -7.29 -7.00
CA ARG A 55 -7.89 -8.18 -6.42
C ARG A 55 -8.53 -9.27 -5.60
N PHE A 56 -9.47 -8.92 -4.72
CA PHE A 56 -10.16 -9.91 -3.90
C PHE A 56 -10.98 -10.88 -4.74
N SER A 57 -11.64 -10.41 -5.80
CA SER A 57 -12.39 -11.28 -6.70
C SER A 57 -11.51 -12.32 -7.43
N LYS A 58 -10.24 -11.99 -7.72
CA LYS A 58 -9.29 -12.93 -8.32
C LYS A 58 -8.87 -14.04 -7.36
N VAL A 59 -8.87 -13.76 -6.07
CA VAL A 59 -8.36 -14.67 -5.04
C VAL A 59 -9.47 -15.48 -4.39
N TRP A 60 -10.61 -14.84 -4.11
CA TRP A 60 -11.72 -15.40 -3.34
C TRP A 60 -13.01 -15.54 -4.14
N GLY A 61 -13.02 -15.15 -5.42
CA GLY A 61 -14.20 -15.19 -6.29
C GLY A 61 -15.06 -13.94 -6.21
N LYS A 62 -16.00 -13.78 -7.15
CA LYS A 62 -16.83 -12.57 -7.28
C LYS A 62 -17.72 -12.29 -6.05
N ASP A 63 -18.07 -13.34 -5.30
CA ASP A 63 -18.94 -13.28 -4.12
C ASP A 63 -18.16 -13.13 -2.80
N TRP A 64 -16.90 -12.66 -2.87
CA TRP A 64 -16.02 -12.58 -1.70
C TRP A 64 -16.55 -11.67 -0.57
N LEU A 65 -17.40 -10.68 -0.88
CA LEU A 65 -18.04 -9.81 0.11
C LEU A 65 -19.13 -10.51 0.93
N THR A 66 -19.75 -11.56 0.36
CA THR A 66 -20.85 -12.30 0.99
C THR A 66 -20.42 -13.68 1.49
N THR A 67 -19.22 -14.12 1.12
CA THR A 67 -18.65 -15.42 1.47
C THR A 67 -17.58 -15.26 2.55
N PRO A 68 -17.53 -16.14 3.57
CA PRO A 68 -16.45 -16.13 4.55
C PRO A 68 -15.09 -16.23 3.86
N THR A 69 -14.27 -15.19 4.02
CA THR A 69 -12.95 -15.14 3.38
C THR A 69 -12.00 -16.14 4.05
N PRO A 70 -11.33 -17.04 3.30
CA PRO A 70 -10.40 -18.00 3.89
C PRO A 70 -9.23 -17.29 4.59
N PRO A 71 -8.89 -17.65 5.84
CA PRO A 71 -7.79 -17.02 6.58
C PRO A 71 -6.40 -17.55 6.14
N LYS A 72 -6.23 -17.86 4.86
CA LYS A 72 -4.99 -18.39 4.26
C LYS A 72 -4.24 -17.29 3.53
N ALA A 73 -2.93 -17.45 3.41
CA ALA A 73 -2.12 -16.58 2.56
C ALA A 73 -2.58 -16.68 1.10
N ILE A 74 -2.43 -15.58 0.37
CA ILE A 74 -2.84 -15.42 -1.02
C ILE A 74 -1.61 -15.20 -1.89
N ASP A 75 -1.78 -15.02 -3.19
CA ASP A 75 -0.67 -14.68 -4.07
C ASP A 75 0.10 -13.43 -3.54
N PRO A 76 1.43 -13.51 -3.32
CA PRO A 76 2.20 -12.40 -2.75
C PRO A 76 2.10 -11.10 -3.56
N LYS A 77 2.09 -11.19 -4.89
CA LYS A 77 1.95 -10.02 -5.75
C LYS A 77 0.58 -9.38 -5.55
N VAL A 78 -0.48 -10.18 -5.46
CA VAL A 78 -1.82 -9.65 -5.15
C VAL A 78 -1.84 -8.96 -3.78
N MET A 79 -1.17 -9.52 -2.77
CA MET A 79 -1.09 -8.89 -1.45
C MET A 79 -0.30 -7.57 -1.47
N GLU A 80 0.79 -7.49 -2.22
CA GLU A 80 1.55 -6.25 -2.41
C GLU A 80 0.67 -5.15 -3.05
N GLU A 81 -0.11 -5.50 -4.07
CA GLU A 81 -1.08 -4.60 -4.69
C GLU A 81 -2.16 -4.16 -3.68
N VAL A 82 -2.70 -5.10 -2.90
CA VAL A 82 -3.69 -4.79 -1.86
C VAL A 82 -3.10 -3.83 -0.82
N ALA A 83 -1.92 -4.08 -0.29
CA ALA A 83 -1.27 -3.22 0.70
C ALA A 83 -1.02 -1.80 0.15
N ALA A 84 -0.58 -1.70 -1.10
CA ALA A 84 -0.41 -0.43 -1.80
C ALA A 84 -1.73 0.35 -1.92
N ILE A 85 -2.82 -0.31 -2.33
CA ILE A 85 -4.14 0.32 -2.46
C ILE A 85 -4.70 0.68 -1.07
N SER A 86 -4.51 -0.15 -0.05
CA SER A 86 -4.89 0.12 1.34
C SER A 86 -4.22 1.37 1.90
N ALA A 87 -2.98 1.66 1.49
CA ALA A 87 -2.30 2.90 1.87
C ALA A 87 -2.98 4.14 1.30
N CYS A 88 -3.55 4.04 0.10
CA CYS A 88 -4.38 5.08 -0.51
C CYS A 88 -5.72 5.22 0.22
N ALA A 89 -6.40 4.10 0.46
CA ALA A 89 -7.69 4.02 1.16
C ALA A 89 -7.61 4.68 2.55
N ALA A 90 -6.51 4.45 3.28
CA ALA A 90 -6.27 5.03 4.59
C ALA A 90 -6.09 6.55 4.58
N ILE A 91 -5.59 7.14 3.49
CA ILE A 91 -5.53 8.61 3.32
C ILE A 91 -6.92 9.16 2.99
N VAL A 92 -7.66 8.46 2.13
CA VAL A 92 -8.94 8.94 1.59
C VAL A 92 -10.04 8.88 2.64
N ASP A 93 -10.31 7.70 3.20
CA ASP A 93 -11.40 7.51 4.15
C ASP A 93 -11.21 6.24 4.98
N CYS A 94 -10.41 6.37 6.05
CA CYS A 94 -10.10 5.29 6.96
C CYS A 94 -11.33 4.48 7.45
N PRO A 95 -12.37 5.08 8.08
CA PRO A 95 -13.49 4.30 8.57
C PRO A 95 -14.28 3.63 7.45
N ASN A 96 -14.41 4.23 6.26
CA ASN A 96 -15.19 3.63 5.19
C ASN A 96 -14.62 2.29 4.68
N TYR A 97 -13.29 2.13 4.66
CA TYR A 97 -12.65 0.91 4.16
C TYR A 97 -12.31 -0.12 5.25
N PHE A 98 -12.05 0.33 6.48
CA PHE A 98 -11.51 -0.52 7.55
C PHE A 98 -12.50 -0.78 8.69
N ASN A 99 -13.61 -0.03 8.80
CA ASN A 99 -14.56 -0.24 9.88
C ASN A 99 -15.47 -1.46 9.61
N ARG A 100 -15.44 -2.42 10.53
CA ARG A 100 -16.28 -3.61 10.53
C ARG A 100 -17.78 -3.31 10.52
N GLU A 101 -18.22 -2.27 11.23
CA GLU A 101 -19.64 -1.91 11.35
C GLU A 101 -20.24 -1.47 10.01
N ILE A 102 -19.41 -0.89 9.14
CA ILE A 102 -19.80 -0.40 7.82
C ILE A 102 -19.55 -1.48 6.74
N GLY A 103 -18.76 -2.51 7.05
CA GLY A 103 -18.47 -3.61 6.14
C GLY A 103 -17.52 -3.24 5.00
N GLY A 104 -16.56 -2.34 5.26
CA GLY A 104 -15.58 -1.91 4.26
C GLY A 104 -14.69 -3.04 3.71
N GLU A 105 -14.09 -2.83 2.54
CA GLU A 105 -13.37 -3.86 1.79
C GLU A 105 -12.11 -4.40 2.51
N LEU A 106 -11.57 -3.66 3.48
CA LEU A 106 -10.34 -4.00 4.21
C LEU A 106 -10.61 -4.50 5.63
N THR A 107 -11.88 -4.63 6.03
CA THR A 107 -12.32 -5.13 7.33
C THR A 107 -11.79 -6.52 7.65
N VAL A 108 -11.61 -7.36 6.64
CA VAL A 108 -11.01 -8.69 6.81
C VAL A 108 -9.66 -8.62 7.54
N PHE A 109 -8.87 -7.57 7.33
CA PHE A 109 -7.57 -7.42 7.98
C PHE A 109 -7.68 -6.88 9.40
N THR A 110 -8.69 -6.07 9.73
CA THR A 110 -8.91 -5.58 11.09
C THR A 110 -9.55 -6.64 12.00
N ASP A 111 -10.37 -7.53 11.41
CA ASP A 111 -11.14 -8.55 12.13
C ASP A 111 -10.32 -9.80 12.49
N ILE A 112 -9.24 -10.06 11.75
CA ILE A 112 -8.38 -11.22 11.97
C ILE A 112 -7.14 -10.87 12.79
N GLY A 113 -6.76 -11.76 13.70
CA GLY A 113 -5.59 -11.55 14.55
C GLY A 113 -4.24 -11.61 13.78
N PRO A 114 -3.17 -10.98 14.31
CA PRO A 114 -1.84 -10.93 13.68
C PRO A 114 -1.14 -12.28 13.52
N LYS A 115 -1.70 -13.35 14.11
CA LYS A 115 -1.18 -14.71 13.94
C LYS A 115 -1.71 -15.41 12.69
N VAL A 116 -2.81 -14.91 12.11
CA VAL A 116 -3.45 -15.48 10.92
C VAL A 116 -2.52 -15.30 9.70
N PRO A 117 -2.30 -16.34 8.87
CA PRO A 117 -1.41 -16.26 7.71
C PRO A 117 -1.71 -15.08 6.78
N LEU A 118 -2.99 -14.85 6.47
CA LEU A 118 -3.43 -13.71 5.65
C LEU A 118 -3.01 -12.36 6.28
N ARG A 119 -3.19 -12.21 7.60
CA ARG A 119 -2.81 -11.00 8.32
C ARG A 119 -1.31 -10.77 8.35
N LYS A 120 -0.54 -11.82 8.66
CA LYS A 120 0.93 -11.75 8.64
C LYS A 120 1.45 -11.31 7.27
N GLN A 121 0.86 -11.85 6.21
CA GLN A 121 1.25 -11.51 4.85
C GLN A 121 0.92 -10.03 4.54
N PHE A 122 -0.26 -9.56 4.93
CA PHE A 122 -0.62 -8.15 4.79
C PHE A 122 0.32 -7.23 5.59
N ASP A 123 0.56 -7.52 6.87
CA ASP A 123 1.47 -6.72 7.71
C ASP A 123 2.89 -6.68 7.12
N ALA A 124 3.38 -7.80 6.56
CA ALA A 124 4.67 -7.86 5.87
C ALA A 124 4.69 -7.00 4.59
N ALA A 125 3.63 -7.06 3.79
CA ALA A 125 3.50 -6.24 2.59
C ALA A 125 3.44 -4.74 2.94
N VAL A 126 2.69 -4.36 3.98
CA VAL A 126 2.66 -2.99 4.51
C VAL A 126 4.03 -2.55 5.01
N ALA A 127 4.77 -3.43 5.70
CA ALA A 127 6.12 -3.15 6.16
C ALA A 127 7.11 -2.93 5.01
N ALA A 128 6.92 -3.60 3.87
CA ALA A 128 7.73 -3.46 2.66
C ALA A 128 7.43 -2.19 1.84
N LEU A 129 6.27 -1.53 2.06
CA LEU A 129 5.95 -0.28 1.37
C LEU A 129 7.01 0.82 1.65
N PRO A 130 7.27 1.71 0.68
CA PRO A 130 8.14 2.86 0.90
C PRO A 130 7.63 3.73 2.05
N ALA A 131 8.56 4.30 2.82
CA ALA A 131 8.23 5.25 3.88
C ALA A 131 7.51 6.47 3.25
N SER A 132 6.23 6.59 3.55
CA SER A 132 5.31 7.52 2.90
C SER A 132 4.16 7.87 3.84
N ALA A 133 3.48 8.98 3.56
CA ALA A 133 2.26 9.37 4.28
C ALA A 133 1.19 8.25 4.23
N GLY A 134 1.07 7.55 3.11
CA GLY A 134 0.12 6.44 2.95
C GLY A 134 0.44 5.25 3.86
N LYS A 135 1.71 4.85 3.97
CA LYS A 135 2.12 3.79 4.91
C LYS A 135 1.81 4.19 6.36
N ALA A 136 2.12 5.42 6.74
CA ALA A 136 1.85 5.92 8.09
C ALA A 136 0.33 6.00 8.40
N ALA A 137 -0.47 6.44 7.42
CA ALA A 137 -1.92 6.47 7.52
C ALA A 137 -2.48 5.05 7.68
N LEU A 138 -2.03 4.10 6.86
CA LEU A 138 -2.47 2.70 6.93
C LEU A 138 -2.17 2.07 8.28
N GLN A 139 -0.94 2.23 8.78
CA GLN A 139 -0.56 1.70 10.09
C GLN A 139 -1.38 2.33 11.22
N SER A 140 -1.75 3.60 11.10
CA SER A 140 -2.63 4.29 12.05
C SER A 140 -4.06 3.76 11.98
N CYS A 141 -4.62 3.62 10.77
CA CYS A 141 -5.95 3.07 10.52
C CYS A 141 -6.11 1.67 11.08
N MET A 142 -5.19 0.77 10.76
CA MET A 142 -5.20 -0.60 11.28
C MET A 142 -5.18 -0.65 12.81
N LYS A 143 -4.49 0.29 13.47
CA LYS A 143 -4.46 0.38 14.94
C LYS A 143 -5.73 0.98 15.54
N LEU A 144 -6.39 1.90 14.83
CA LEU A 144 -7.61 2.56 15.28
C LEU A 144 -8.82 1.64 15.12
N GLU A 145 -8.99 1.04 13.94
CA GLU A 145 -10.16 0.22 13.63
C GLU A 145 -10.08 -1.17 14.25
N ALA A 146 -8.90 -1.76 14.43
CA ALA A 146 -8.78 -3.05 15.15
C ALA A 146 -9.02 -2.96 16.67
N LYS A 147 -9.25 -1.76 17.22
CA LYS A 147 -9.61 -1.56 18.64
C LYS A 147 -11.11 -1.39 18.89
N LYS A 148 -11.90 -1.25 17.83
CA LYS A 148 -13.35 -1.14 17.90
C LYS A 148 -13.97 -2.53 17.97
#